data_AF-A0A1Y3B8A1-F1
#
_entry.id   AF-A0A1Y3B8A1-F1
#
_cell.length_a   1.000
_cell.length_b   1.000
_cell.length_c   1.000
_cell.angle_alpha   90.00
_cell.angle_beta   90.00
_cell.angle_gamma   90.00
#
_symmetry.space_group_name_H-M   'P 1'
#
loop_
_entity.id
_entity.type
_entity.pdbx_description
1 polymer ?
#
loop_
_entity_poly.entity_id
_entity_poly.type
_entity_poly.pdbx_seq_one_letter_code
_entity_poly.pdbx_strand_id
1 'polypeptide(L)'
;MFNYQKIVTSELDGGEGHLGTVRNFESPEEVVVVWDNGTAANYRCLGAYDLRIVDSASTGVKHEGAMCDFCRQSPIFGIRWKCGDCNNYDLCSICYHGDKHNLKHRFFRILCPGSNRFAVEPRRKAKKITVRGIFANARVIRGVDWQWEDQDGGNGKRGKVTEIQDWSAASPRSASYVIWDNGSKNLYRVGFEGMADLK
;
A
#
# COMPACT_ATOMS: atom_id res chain seq x y z
N MET A 1 2.53 -18.64 -9.65
CA MET A 1 3.15 -18.15 -8.39
C MET A 1 3.04 -16.64 -8.40
N PHE A 2 2.17 -16.08 -7.57
CA PHE A 2 1.82 -14.66 -7.61
C PHE A 2 2.38 -13.95 -6.38
N ASN A 3 3.63 -13.48 -6.48
CA ASN A 3 4.24 -12.64 -5.45
C ASN A 3 3.61 -11.25 -5.53
N TYR A 4 2.77 -10.89 -4.56
CA TYR A 4 2.23 -9.54 -4.48
C TYR A 4 2.45 -8.97 -3.08
N GLN A 5 3.45 -8.09 -2.95
CA GLN A 5 3.67 -7.19 -1.81
C GLN A 5 2.51 -6.18 -1.72
N LYS A 6 1.84 -6.10 -0.58
CA LYS A 6 0.60 -5.32 -0.45
C LYS A 6 0.70 -4.52 0.82
N ILE A 7 0.27 -3.27 0.74
CA ILE A 7 -0.24 -2.61 1.93
C ILE A 7 -1.53 -3.34 2.28
N VAL A 8 -1.52 -4.05 3.40
CA VAL A 8 -2.67 -4.84 3.86
C VAL A 8 -3.27 -4.23 5.11
N THR A 9 -4.55 -4.54 5.33
CA THR A 9 -5.22 -4.27 6.60
C THR A 9 -5.91 -5.52 7.12
N SER A 10 -5.96 -5.65 8.44
CA SER A 10 -6.50 -6.77 9.24
C SER A 10 -7.32 -6.19 10.39
N GLU A 11 -8.27 -6.97 10.89
CA GLU A 11 -8.97 -6.67 12.15
C GLU A 11 -8.20 -7.18 13.38
N LEU A 12 -7.17 -8.03 13.18
CA LEU A 12 -6.52 -8.81 14.24
C LEU A 12 -5.34 -8.08 14.92
N ASP A 13 -4.64 -7.15 14.23
CA ASP A 13 -3.23 -6.82 14.60
C ASP A 13 -2.92 -5.32 14.75
N GLY A 14 -3.94 -4.54 15.12
CA GLY A 14 -3.85 -3.09 15.32
C GLY A 14 -5.20 -2.39 15.31
N GLY A 15 -6.24 -3.09 14.85
CA GLY A 15 -7.60 -2.58 14.67
C GLY A 15 -7.88 -2.13 13.25
N GLU A 16 -9.16 -2.15 12.85
CA GLU A 16 -9.65 -1.88 11.49
C GLU A 16 -8.97 -0.64 10.86
N GLY A 17 -8.30 -0.83 9.72
CA GLY A 17 -7.65 0.24 8.95
C GLY A 17 -6.15 0.44 9.23
N HIS A 18 -5.55 -0.27 10.19
CA HIS A 18 -4.08 -0.26 10.30
C HIS A 18 -3.43 -0.97 9.13
N LEU A 19 -2.28 -0.45 8.73
CA LEU A 19 -1.54 -0.92 7.57
C LEU A 19 -0.32 -1.75 7.95
N GLY A 20 0.00 -2.68 7.07
CA GLY A 20 1.22 -3.47 7.13
C GLY A 20 1.73 -3.81 5.75
N THR A 21 2.98 -4.22 5.70
CA THR A 21 3.69 -4.64 4.50
C THR A 21 3.77 -6.15 4.44
N VAL A 22 3.31 -6.75 3.34
CA VAL A 22 3.62 -8.15 3.03
C VAL A 22 5.12 -8.29 2.79
N ARG A 23 5.78 -9.08 3.65
CA ARG A 23 7.23 -9.32 3.63
C ARG A 23 7.59 -10.43 2.64
N ASN A 24 7.03 -11.62 2.87
CA ASN A 24 7.27 -12.82 2.07
C ASN A 24 6.11 -13.80 2.20
N PHE A 25 6.07 -14.79 1.32
CA PHE A 25 5.16 -15.93 1.41
C PHE A 25 5.95 -17.13 1.90
N GLU A 26 5.51 -17.75 3.01
CA GLU A 26 6.08 -19.02 3.49
C GLU A 26 5.59 -20.18 2.62
N SER A 27 4.35 -20.06 2.11
CA SER A 27 3.74 -21.02 1.21
C SER A 27 2.68 -20.34 0.33
N PRO A 28 2.05 -21.04 -0.63
CA PRO A 28 0.89 -20.52 -1.35
C PRO A 28 -0.32 -20.19 -0.45
N GLU A 29 -0.35 -20.68 0.78
CA GLU A 29 -1.48 -20.56 1.71
C GLU A 29 -1.20 -19.61 2.88
N GLU A 30 0.07 -19.24 3.10
CA GLU A 30 0.54 -18.49 4.26
C GLU A 30 1.49 -17.34 3.86
N VAL A 31 1.22 -16.17 4.40
CA VAL A 31 1.97 -14.93 4.12
C VAL A 31 2.40 -14.23 5.40
N VAL A 32 3.64 -13.73 5.43
CA VAL A 32 4.19 -12.94 6.53
C VAL A 32 3.93 -11.45 6.27
N VAL A 33 3.39 -10.76 7.27
CA VAL A 33 3.17 -9.31 7.25
C VAL A 33 3.94 -8.68 8.39
N VAL A 34 4.65 -7.59 8.09
CA VAL A 34 5.19 -6.66 9.08
C VAL A 34 4.25 -5.45 9.13
N TRP A 35 3.51 -5.33 10.21
CA TRP A 35 2.64 -4.19 10.47
C TRP A 35 3.44 -2.92 10.70
N ASP A 36 2.84 -1.77 10.41
CA ASP A 36 3.50 -0.47 10.58
C ASP A 36 3.81 -0.14 12.04
N ASN A 37 3.13 -0.81 13.00
CA ASN A 37 3.50 -0.78 14.42
C ASN A 37 4.68 -1.72 14.76
N GLY A 38 5.25 -2.37 13.75
CA GLY A 38 6.37 -3.31 13.77
C GLY A 38 6.10 -4.67 14.37
N THR A 39 4.83 -5.07 14.51
CA THR A 39 4.45 -6.46 14.80
C THR A 39 4.61 -7.26 13.52
N ALA A 40 5.25 -8.44 13.59
CA ALA A 40 5.32 -9.37 12.48
C ALA A 40 4.50 -10.62 12.81
N ALA A 41 3.70 -11.09 11.85
CA ALA A 41 2.91 -12.31 12.02
C ALA A 41 2.55 -12.95 10.67
N ASN A 42 2.09 -14.20 10.74
CA ASN A 42 1.66 -14.99 9.60
C ASN A 42 0.14 -14.99 9.46
N TYR A 43 -0.35 -15.00 8.21
CA TYR A 43 -1.76 -14.91 7.88
C TYR A 43 -2.14 -15.88 6.77
N ARG A 44 -3.40 -16.32 6.78
CA ARG A 44 -3.95 -17.21 5.75
C ARG A 44 -4.30 -16.40 4.50
N CYS A 45 -3.90 -16.91 3.34
CA CYS A 45 -4.22 -16.34 2.04
C CYS A 45 -4.79 -17.35 1.03
N LEU A 46 -5.15 -18.55 1.48
CA LEU A 46 -5.90 -19.54 0.69
C LEU A 46 -6.93 -20.27 1.57
N GLY A 47 -8.12 -20.52 1.03
CA GLY A 47 -9.25 -21.15 1.75
C GLY A 47 -9.93 -20.19 2.74
N ALA A 48 -9.15 -19.57 3.62
CA ALA A 48 -9.51 -18.42 4.42
C ALA A 48 -8.60 -17.23 4.08
N TYR A 49 -9.12 -16.02 4.23
CA TYR A 49 -8.42 -14.79 3.88
C TYR A 49 -8.46 -13.81 5.05
N ASP A 50 -7.31 -13.62 5.71
CA ASP A 50 -7.22 -12.73 6.88
C ASP A 50 -6.91 -11.27 6.48
N LEU A 51 -6.45 -11.04 5.24
CA LEU A 51 -5.93 -9.76 4.77
C LEU A 51 -6.71 -9.19 3.59
N ARG A 52 -6.81 -7.86 3.54
CA ARG A 52 -7.31 -7.10 2.38
C ARG A 52 -6.21 -6.25 1.76
N ILE A 53 -6.16 -6.21 0.43
CA ILE A 53 -5.26 -5.34 -0.33
C ILE A 53 -5.79 -3.91 -0.31
N VAL A 54 -4.99 -2.97 0.18
CA VAL A 54 -5.27 -1.54 0.11
C VAL A 54 -4.60 -0.93 -1.13
N ASP A 55 -3.30 -1.19 -1.31
CA ASP A 55 -2.55 -0.79 -2.49
C ASP A 55 -1.52 -1.88 -2.84
N SER A 56 -1.32 -2.08 -4.14
CA SER A 56 -0.33 -3.01 -4.71
C SER A 56 0.68 -2.31 -5.63
N ALA A 57 0.66 -0.97 -5.72
CA ALA A 57 1.60 -0.26 -6.58
C ALA A 57 3.07 -0.45 -6.19
N SER A 58 3.36 -0.63 -4.90
CA SER A 58 4.71 -0.91 -4.40
C SER A 58 5.31 -2.22 -4.95
N THR A 59 4.49 -3.14 -5.49
CA THR A 59 4.98 -4.34 -6.21
C THR A 59 5.56 -4.06 -7.59
N GLY A 60 5.24 -2.90 -8.16
CA GLY A 60 5.46 -2.61 -9.58
C GLY A 60 4.45 -3.24 -10.55
N VAL A 61 3.41 -3.94 -10.08
CA VAL A 61 2.26 -4.32 -10.92
C VAL A 61 1.66 -3.07 -11.54
N LYS A 62 1.46 -3.12 -12.86
CA LYS A 62 0.92 -2.01 -13.64
C LYS A 62 0.09 -2.51 -14.81
N HIS A 63 -0.88 -1.69 -15.19
CA HIS A 63 -1.76 -1.93 -16.34
C HIS A 63 -1.29 -1.08 -17.52
N GLU A 64 -0.47 -1.67 -18.38
CA GLU A 64 -0.02 -1.01 -19.61
C GLU A 64 -1.21 -0.61 -20.48
N GLY A 65 -1.15 0.60 -21.05
CA GLY A 65 -2.23 1.17 -21.87
C GLY A 65 -3.45 1.67 -21.08
N ALA A 66 -3.44 1.57 -19.74
CA ALA A 66 -4.47 2.20 -18.90
C ALA A 66 -3.95 3.48 -18.25
N MET A 67 -4.71 4.56 -18.38
CA MET A 67 -4.42 5.86 -17.76
C MET A 67 -5.53 6.18 -16.75
N CYS A 68 -5.16 6.73 -15.59
CA CYS A 68 -6.14 7.28 -14.67
C CYS A 68 -6.73 8.57 -15.25
N ASP A 69 -8.04 8.60 -15.51
CA ASP A 69 -8.70 9.75 -16.14
C ASP A 69 -8.76 11.01 -15.26
N PHE A 70 -8.54 10.86 -13.95
CA PHE A 70 -8.48 12.00 -13.03
C PHE A 70 -7.06 12.58 -12.91
N CYS A 71 -6.08 11.79 -12.43
CA CYS A 71 -4.72 12.28 -12.17
C CYS A 71 -3.74 12.11 -13.33
N ARG A 72 -4.18 11.53 -14.45
CA ARG A 72 -3.37 11.26 -15.65
C ARG A 72 -2.19 10.29 -15.45
N GLN A 73 -2.10 9.61 -14.30
CA GLN A 73 -1.11 8.55 -14.10
C GLN A 73 -1.23 7.49 -15.21
N SER A 74 -0.14 7.26 -15.93
CA SER A 74 -0.03 6.29 -17.02
C SER A 74 1.37 5.66 -17.01
N PRO A 75 1.49 4.32 -16.94
CA PRO A 75 0.40 3.36 -16.74
C PRO A 75 -0.19 3.44 -15.31
N ILE A 76 -1.39 2.90 -15.11
CA ILE A 76 -1.95 2.75 -13.75
C ILE A 76 -1.13 1.68 -13.00
N PHE A 77 -0.46 2.09 -11.92
CA PHE A 77 0.22 1.18 -10.98
C PHE A 77 -0.73 0.68 -9.90
N GLY A 78 -0.60 -0.61 -9.56
CA GLY A 78 -1.43 -1.31 -8.61
C GLY A 78 -2.80 -1.69 -9.19
N ILE A 79 -3.84 -1.58 -8.38
CA ILE A 79 -5.21 -1.95 -8.76
C ILE A 79 -5.77 -0.93 -9.77
N ARG A 80 -6.30 -1.43 -10.88
CA ARG A 80 -7.09 -0.64 -11.84
C ARG A 80 -8.57 -0.66 -11.48
N TRP A 81 -9.16 0.53 -11.37
CA TRP A 81 -10.59 0.72 -11.09
C TRP A 81 -11.30 1.23 -12.34
N LYS A 82 -11.94 0.32 -13.08
CA LYS A 82 -12.67 0.66 -14.30
C LYS A 82 -14.12 1.00 -14.02
N CYS A 83 -14.62 2.16 -14.43
CA CYS A 83 -16.03 2.49 -14.30
C CYS A 83 -16.88 1.55 -15.15
N GLY A 84 -17.96 1.00 -14.58
CA GLY A 84 -18.90 0.12 -15.28
C GLY A 84 -20.05 0.85 -15.97
N ASP A 85 -20.19 2.14 -15.73
CA ASP A 85 -21.31 2.97 -16.23
C ASP A 85 -20.85 4.04 -17.24
N CYS A 86 -19.54 4.22 -17.41
CA CYS A 86 -18.95 5.15 -18.37
C CYS A 86 -18.12 4.40 -19.41
N ASN A 87 -18.14 4.92 -20.64
CA ASN A 87 -17.25 4.41 -21.68
C ASN A 87 -15.81 4.81 -21.37
N ASN A 88 -14.90 3.83 -21.41
CA ASN A 88 -13.45 3.98 -21.24
C ASN A 88 -13.00 4.93 -20.11
N TYR A 89 -13.58 4.79 -18.91
CA TYR A 89 -13.17 5.58 -17.74
C TYR A 89 -12.50 4.69 -16.67
N ASP A 90 -11.30 5.07 -16.24
CA ASP A 90 -10.43 4.31 -15.37
C ASP A 90 -9.81 5.20 -14.28
N LEU A 91 -9.66 4.67 -13.07
CA LEU A 91 -9.02 5.34 -11.93
C LEU A 91 -7.92 4.46 -11.34
N CYS A 92 -6.85 5.09 -10.83
CA CYS A 92 -5.90 4.44 -9.92
C CYS A 92 -6.47 4.37 -8.49
N SER A 93 -5.88 3.56 -7.60
CA SER A 93 -6.33 3.42 -6.21
C SER A 93 -6.41 4.73 -5.44
N ILE A 94 -5.46 5.65 -5.64
CA ILE A 94 -5.48 6.96 -4.98
C ILE A 94 -6.73 7.74 -5.36
N CYS A 95 -7.08 7.79 -6.65
CA CYS A 95 -8.25 8.54 -7.13
C CYS A 95 -9.56 7.83 -6.78
N TYR A 96 -9.58 6.50 -6.84
CA TYR A 96 -10.75 5.72 -6.44
C TYR A 96 -11.07 5.88 -4.94
N HIS A 97 -10.08 5.78 -4.06
CA HIS A 97 -10.28 5.99 -2.62
C HIS A 97 -10.36 7.48 -2.22
N GLY A 98 -9.84 8.37 -3.07
CA GLY A 98 -9.98 9.83 -2.96
C GLY A 98 -11.30 10.38 -3.50
N ASP A 99 -12.33 9.53 -3.65
CA ASP A 99 -13.69 9.88 -4.06
C ASP A 99 -13.76 10.67 -5.37
N LYS A 100 -12.82 10.44 -6.29
CA LYS A 100 -12.86 11.03 -7.64
C LYS A 100 -13.87 10.28 -8.50
N HIS A 101 -14.44 10.97 -9.49
CA HIS A 101 -15.55 10.48 -10.31
C HIS A 101 -16.87 10.29 -9.53
N ASN A 102 -17.97 10.03 -10.24
CA ASN A 102 -19.29 9.87 -9.64
C ASN A 102 -19.33 8.69 -8.65
N LEU A 103 -19.66 8.97 -7.39
CA LEU A 103 -19.77 7.96 -6.32
C LEU A 103 -20.98 7.03 -6.46
N LYS A 104 -21.93 7.37 -7.34
CA LYS A 104 -23.07 6.51 -7.67
C LYS A 104 -22.75 5.46 -8.73
N HIS A 105 -21.64 5.61 -9.46
CA HIS A 105 -21.27 4.65 -10.49
C HIS A 105 -20.65 3.39 -9.87
N ARG A 106 -20.96 2.24 -10.44
CA ARG A 106 -20.29 0.98 -10.11
C ARG A 106 -18.93 0.93 -10.78
N PHE A 107 -18.00 0.20 -10.15
CA PHE A 107 -16.67 -0.01 -10.69
C PHE A 107 -16.38 -1.50 -10.83
N PHE A 108 -15.43 -1.82 -11.68
CA PHE A 108 -14.77 -3.11 -11.75
C PHE A 108 -13.37 -2.96 -11.16
N ARG A 109 -13.07 -3.79 -10.16
CA ARG A 109 -11.73 -3.95 -9.59
C ARG A 109 -10.96 -4.98 -10.40
N ILE A 110 -9.79 -4.59 -10.91
CA ILE A 110 -8.88 -5.43 -11.69
C ILE A 110 -7.52 -5.40 -10.98
N LEU A 111 -7.09 -6.53 -10.41
CA LEU A 111 -5.94 -6.56 -9.49
C LEU A 111 -4.60 -6.59 -10.22
N CYS A 112 -4.52 -7.28 -11.35
CA CYS A 112 -3.34 -7.37 -12.19
C CYS A 112 -3.71 -7.59 -13.67
N PRO A 113 -2.81 -7.35 -14.63
CA PRO A 113 -3.04 -7.64 -16.04
C PRO A 113 -3.47 -9.09 -16.24
N GLY A 114 -4.50 -9.31 -17.07
CA GLY A 114 -5.06 -10.64 -17.34
C GLY A 114 -5.99 -11.20 -16.24
N SER A 115 -6.12 -10.54 -15.07
CA SER A 115 -7.06 -10.98 -14.04
C SER A 115 -8.52 -10.72 -14.40
N ASN A 116 -9.41 -11.50 -13.79
CA ASN A 116 -10.84 -11.29 -13.87
C ASN A 116 -11.25 -9.92 -13.30
N ARG A 117 -12.29 -9.33 -13.90
CA ARG A 117 -12.88 -8.09 -13.45
C ARG A 117 -13.94 -8.39 -12.39
N PHE A 118 -13.81 -7.81 -11.20
CA PHE A 118 -14.78 -8.00 -10.13
C PHE A 118 -15.60 -6.74 -9.94
N ALA A 119 -16.92 -6.82 -10.16
CA ALA A 119 -17.81 -5.69 -9.90
C ALA A 119 -17.80 -5.36 -8.40
N VAL A 120 -17.76 -4.06 -8.08
CA VAL A 120 -17.86 -3.54 -6.72
C VAL A 120 -19.05 -2.58 -6.62
N GLU A 121 -19.70 -2.61 -5.47
CA GLU A 121 -20.84 -1.74 -5.18
C GLU A 121 -20.46 -0.24 -5.26
N PRO A 122 -21.41 0.65 -5.58
CA PRO A 122 -21.16 2.08 -5.63
C PRO A 122 -20.63 2.64 -4.29
N ARG A 123 -19.60 3.49 -4.38
CA ARG A 123 -18.91 4.08 -3.23
C ARG A 123 -19.83 4.91 -2.33
N ARG A 124 -20.88 5.57 -2.87
CA ARG A 124 -21.78 6.45 -2.12
C ARG A 124 -22.40 5.79 -0.88
N LYS A 125 -22.66 4.48 -0.92
CA LYS A 125 -23.27 3.73 0.19
C LYS A 125 -22.27 2.82 0.91
N ALA A 126 -21.01 2.82 0.49
CA ALA A 126 -19.99 1.96 1.07
C ALA A 126 -19.48 2.54 2.40
N LYS A 127 -19.19 1.66 3.37
CA LYS A 127 -18.45 2.05 4.58
C LYS A 127 -17.05 2.48 4.18
N LYS A 128 -16.68 3.72 4.51
CA LYS A 128 -15.33 4.24 4.31
C LYS A 128 -14.61 4.28 5.64
N ILE A 129 -13.40 3.73 5.68
CA ILE A 129 -12.56 3.67 6.88
C ILE A 129 -11.27 4.43 6.58
N THR A 130 -10.79 5.17 7.57
CA THR A 130 -9.49 5.85 7.51
C THR A 130 -8.38 4.84 7.77
N VAL A 131 -7.43 4.76 6.83
CA VAL A 131 -6.23 3.95 7.02
C VAL A 131 -5.24 4.65 7.94
N ARG A 132 -4.48 3.88 8.73
CA ARG A 132 -3.49 4.36 9.71
C ARG A 132 -2.19 3.59 9.56
N GLY A 133 -1.06 4.27 9.71
CA GLY A 133 0.24 3.67 9.49
C GLY A 133 1.33 4.71 9.30
N ILE A 134 2.40 4.32 8.63
CA ILE A 134 3.54 5.16 8.28
C ILE A 134 3.13 6.08 7.12
N PHE A 135 2.47 7.18 7.48
CA PHE A 135 2.08 8.27 6.58
C PHE A 135 2.76 9.58 6.98
N ALA A 136 2.60 10.63 6.17
CA ALA A 136 3.05 11.98 6.53
C ALA A 136 2.60 12.36 7.95
N ASN A 137 3.55 12.89 8.73
CA ASN A 137 3.48 13.21 10.15
C ASN A 137 3.52 12.03 11.14
N ALA A 138 3.63 10.78 10.68
CA ALA A 138 3.87 9.65 11.58
C ALA A 138 5.21 9.82 12.31
N ARG A 139 5.23 9.41 13.58
CA ARG A 139 6.44 9.32 14.39
C ARG A 139 6.97 7.90 14.30
N VAL A 140 8.23 7.76 13.90
CA VAL A 140 8.84 6.47 13.57
C VAL A 140 10.17 6.28 14.28
N ILE A 141 10.54 5.03 14.49
CA ILE A 141 11.89 4.57 14.82
C ILE A 141 12.39 3.64 13.70
N ARG A 142 13.66 3.23 13.76
CA ARG A 142 14.16 2.18 12.85
C ARG A 142 13.35 0.88 12.98
N GLY A 143 13.03 0.28 11.83
CA GLY A 143 12.28 -0.97 11.69
C GLY A 143 13.16 -2.21 11.65
N VAL A 144 12.55 -3.35 11.32
CA VAL A 144 13.22 -4.66 11.36
C VAL A 144 14.26 -4.85 10.25
N ASP A 145 14.09 -4.18 9.11
CA ASP A 145 15.01 -4.28 7.96
C ASP A 145 16.03 -3.15 7.88
N TRP A 146 16.17 -2.40 8.96
CA TRP A 146 17.11 -1.28 9.02
C TRP A 146 18.54 -1.71 8.74
N GLN A 147 19.16 -1.05 7.75
CA GLN A 147 20.54 -1.31 7.31
C GLN A 147 21.32 0.00 7.09
N TRP A 148 20.88 1.08 7.76
CA TRP A 148 21.32 2.45 7.45
C TRP A 148 22.18 3.05 8.56
N GLU A 149 22.99 2.22 9.22
CA GLU A 149 23.88 2.61 10.32
C GLU A 149 23.12 3.43 11.40
N ASP A 150 23.73 4.47 11.95
CA ASP A 150 23.10 5.37 12.92
C ASP A 150 22.66 6.70 12.31
N GLN A 151 22.15 6.67 11.07
CA GLN A 151 21.57 7.87 10.44
C GLN A 151 20.43 8.50 11.25
N ASP A 152 19.69 7.69 12.01
CA ASP A 152 18.64 8.09 12.95
C ASP A 152 19.19 8.59 14.31
N GLY A 153 20.51 8.51 14.54
CA GLY A 153 21.16 8.85 15.80
C GLY A 153 21.22 7.70 16.82
N GLY A 154 20.97 6.47 16.38
CA GLY A 154 21.06 5.26 17.19
C GLY A 154 19.71 4.59 17.43
N ASN A 155 19.73 3.30 17.78
CA ASN A 155 18.51 2.51 17.93
C ASN A 155 17.53 3.14 18.94
N GLY A 156 16.26 3.19 18.55
CA GLY A 156 15.17 3.77 19.34
C GLY A 156 15.04 5.30 19.27
N LYS A 157 15.94 6.00 18.56
CA LYS A 157 15.75 7.42 18.24
C LYS A 157 14.62 7.60 17.26
N ARG A 158 13.92 8.73 17.40
CA ARG A 158 12.68 9.00 16.69
C ARG A 158 12.89 9.99 15.55
N GLY A 159 12.08 9.82 14.53
CA GLY A 159 11.94 10.75 13.42
C GLY A 159 10.49 11.00 13.10
N LYS A 160 10.26 11.96 12.19
CA LYS A 160 8.94 12.27 11.65
C LYS A 160 8.95 12.04 10.16
N VAL A 161 8.02 11.23 9.67
CA VAL A 161 7.76 11.08 8.24
C VAL A 161 7.23 12.40 7.70
N THR A 162 7.83 12.94 6.64
CA THR A 162 7.35 14.15 5.99
C THR A 162 6.44 13.82 4.81
N GLU A 163 6.81 12.81 4.03
CA GLU A 163 6.09 12.43 2.82
C GLU A 163 6.34 10.98 2.45
N ILE A 164 5.36 10.41 1.73
CA ILE A 164 5.49 9.12 1.07
C ILE A 164 6.00 9.38 -0.33
N GLN A 165 7.06 8.68 -0.72
CA GLN A 165 7.69 8.79 -2.01
C GLN A 165 7.79 7.41 -2.68
N ASP A 166 8.26 7.44 -3.91
CA ASP A 166 8.57 6.25 -4.69
C ASP A 166 10.02 5.88 -4.41
N TRP A 167 10.31 4.64 -3.98
CA TRP A 167 11.70 4.17 -3.89
C TRP A 167 12.35 4.11 -5.27
N SER A 168 11.56 3.73 -6.28
CA SER A 168 11.95 3.79 -7.68
C SER A 168 10.72 4.05 -8.55
N ALA A 169 10.94 4.51 -9.79
CA ALA A 169 9.86 4.71 -10.76
C ALA A 169 9.05 3.44 -11.05
N ALA A 170 9.64 2.26 -10.82
CA ALA A 170 8.98 0.97 -10.99
C ALA A 170 8.21 0.51 -9.74
N SER A 171 8.42 1.14 -8.58
CA SER A 171 7.74 0.80 -7.33
C SER A 171 7.24 2.08 -6.64
N PRO A 172 6.08 2.62 -7.07
CA PRO A 172 5.54 3.83 -6.45
C PRO A 172 5.05 3.60 -5.02
N ARG A 173 5.08 4.66 -4.20
CA ARG A 173 4.57 4.68 -2.81
C ARG A 173 5.15 3.55 -1.95
N SER A 174 6.45 3.37 -2.06
CA SER A 174 7.19 2.27 -1.43
C SER A 174 8.31 2.75 -0.50
N ALA A 175 8.36 4.07 -0.27
CA ALA A 175 9.35 4.71 0.56
C ALA A 175 8.75 5.87 1.37
N SER A 176 9.39 6.20 2.49
CA SER A 176 9.03 7.33 3.34
C SER A 176 10.26 8.22 3.57
N TYR A 177 10.11 9.52 3.33
CA TYR A 177 11.15 10.49 3.67
C TYR A 177 10.98 10.88 5.13
N VAL A 178 12.06 10.80 5.90
CA VAL A 178 12.05 11.02 7.36
C VAL A 178 13.03 12.12 7.71
N ILE A 179 12.58 13.02 8.58
CA ILE A 179 13.44 13.95 9.32
C ILE A 179 13.56 13.43 10.75
N TRP A 180 14.76 13.01 11.13
CA TRP A 180 15.09 12.53 12.47
C TRP A 180 15.21 13.69 13.46
N ASP A 181 14.97 13.41 14.74
CA ASP A 181 15.01 14.44 15.79
C ASP A 181 16.42 15.03 15.99
N ASN A 182 17.47 14.31 15.57
CA ASN A 182 18.85 14.81 15.55
C ASN A 182 19.15 15.75 14.36
N GLY A 183 18.17 15.99 13.47
CA GLY A 183 18.29 16.84 12.28
C GLY A 183 18.71 16.10 11.00
N SER A 184 19.16 14.84 11.10
CA SER A 184 19.43 14.00 9.92
C SER A 184 18.16 13.73 9.13
N LYS A 185 18.30 13.50 7.83
CA LYS A 185 17.17 13.22 6.94
C LYS A 185 17.56 12.25 5.85
N ASN A 186 16.67 11.32 5.53
CA ASN A 186 16.87 10.41 4.41
C ASN A 186 15.55 9.75 3.97
N LEU A 187 15.63 8.97 2.90
CA LEU A 187 14.56 8.13 2.38
C LEU A 187 14.74 6.68 2.82
N TYR A 188 13.67 6.05 3.31
CA TYR A 188 13.69 4.68 3.84
C TYR A 188 12.59 3.81 3.22
N ARG A 189 12.83 2.50 3.11
CA ARG A 189 11.89 1.56 2.48
C ARG A 189 10.69 1.32 3.39
N VAL A 190 9.51 1.44 2.81
CA VAL A 190 8.23 1.07 3.42
C VAL A 190 7.42 0.34 2.35
N GLY A 191 7.69 -0.96 2.22
CA GLY A 191 7.06 -1.82 1.23
C GLY A 191 7.89 -2.10 -0.02
N PHE A 192 8.94 -1.32 -0.31
CA PHE A 192 9.86 -1.66 -1.41
C PHE A 192 10.53 -3.00 -1.13
N GLU A 193 10.38 -3.96 -2.04
CA GLU A 193 10.85 -5.35 -1.88
C GLU A 193 10.37 -6.03 -0.58
N GLY A 194 9.23 -5.58 -0.02
CA GLY A 194 8.68 -6.13 1.22
C GLY A 194 9.46 -5.72 2.46
N MET A 195 10.33 -4.72 2.35
CA MET A 195 11.18 -4.23 3.44
C MET A 195 10.43 -3.21 4.30
N ALA A 196 10.64 -3.30 5.61
CA ALA A 196 10.11 -2.41 6.63
C ALA A 196 11.27 -1.78 7.42
N ASP A 197 11.84 -0.71 6.84
CA ASP A 197 12.93 0.04 7.48
C ASP A 197 12.43 0.94 8.63
N LEU A 198 11.12 1.11 8.79
CA LEU A 198 10.50 1.99 9.80
C LEU A 198 9.41 1.25 10.60
N LYS A 199 9.17 1.71 11.83
CA LYS A 199 8.15 1.23 12.79
C LYS A 199 7.63 2.40 13.65
#